data_AF-A0A101JFU3-F1
#
_entry.id   AF-A0A101JFU3-F1
#
_cell.length_a   1.000
_cell.length_b   1.000
_cell.length_c   1.000
_cell.angle_alpha   90.00
_cell.angle_beta   90.00
_cell.angle_gamma   90.00
#
_symmetry.space_group_name_H-M   'P 1'
#
loop_
_entity.id
_entity.type
_entity.pdbx_description
1 polymer ?
#
loop_
_entity_poly.entity_id
_entity_poly.type
_entity_poly.pdbx_seq_one_letter_code
_entity_poly.pdbx_strand_id
1 'polypeptide(L)'
;MKRLVFTGGLAYFGFVFGAGFVLGALRVSFLVPGIGVRYAELAEMPFMFSVIVLSAIYVTRRFAIPRSLSVRFGMGLLALGLLLVSELLLAVALQDLSLADYISSRDPVSGSVYLVMLALFAVMPVLVGRSAVRRYRNL
;
A
#
# COMPACT_ATOMS: atom_id res chain seq x y z
N MET A 1 3.49 -20.16 -12.16
CA MET A 1 2.59 -19.25 -11.40
C MET A 1 3.19 -18.73 -10.10
N LYS A 2 3.71 -19.59 -9.20
CA LYS A 2 4.32 -19.18 -7.91
C LYS A 2 5.40 -18.08 -8.04
N ARG A 3 6.28 -18.20 -9.04
CA ARG A 3 7.32 -17.19 -9.33
C ARG A 3 6.75 -15.79 -9.63
N LEU A 4 5.64 -15.70 -10.38
CA LEU A 4 5.02 -14.43 -10.74
C LEU A 4 4.34 -13.75 -9.53
N VAL A 5 3.72 -14.55 -8.65
CA VAL A 5 3.18 -14.08 -7.38
C VAL A 5 4.30 -13.47 -6.53
N PHE A 6 5.43 -14.17 -6.42
CA PHE A 6 6.55 -13.72 -5.61
C PHE A 6 7.23 -12.47 -6.18
N THR A 7 7.65 -12.49 -7.45
CA THR A 7 8.32 -11.35 -8.09
C THR A 7 7.40 -10.13 -8.19
N GLY A 8 6.13 -10.34 -8.56
CA GLY A 8 5.14 -9.27 -8.59
C GLY A 8 4.84 -8.70 -7.21
N GLY A 9 4.73 -9.57 -6.19
CA GLY A 9 4.45 -9.16 -4.82
C GLY A 9 5.61 -8.35 -4.23
N LEU A 10 6.85 -8.80 -4.45
CA LEU A 10 8.05 -8.11 -3.98
C LEU A 10 8.22 -6.75 -4.66
N ALA A 11 8.01 -6.67 -5.98
CA ALA A 11 8.08 -5.41 -6.71
C ALA A 11 6.98 -4.44 -6.25
N TYR A 12 5.75 -4.93 -6.10
CA TYR A 12 4.61 -4.13 -5.66
C TYR A 12 4.79 -3.61 -4.24
N PHE A 13 5.23 -4.47 -3.32
CA PHE A 13 5.68 -4.07 -1.98
C PHE A 13 6.76 -2.99 -2.07
N GLY A 14 7.83 -3.21 -2.83
CA GLY A 14 8.96 -2.29 -2.90
C GLY A 14 8.56 -0.88 -3.36
N PHE A 15 7.70 -0.77 -4.37
CA PHE A 15 7.20 0.54 -4.81
C PHE A 15 6.34 1.23 -3.76
N VAL A 16 5.36 0.53 -3.18
CA VAL A 16 4.41 1.14 -2.23
C VAL A 16 5.08 1.46 -0.90
N PHE A 17 5.88 0.53 -0.37
CA PHE A 17 6.65 0.74 0.85
C PHE A 17 7.69 1.84 0.69
N GLY A 18 8.46 1.83 -0.41
CA GLY A 18 9.47 2.86 -0.66
C GLY A 18 8.86 4.26 -0.76
N ALA A 19 7.75 4.40 -1.48
CA ALA A 19 7.03 5.67 -1.56
C ALA A 19 6.42 6.07 -0.21
N GLY A 20 5.80 5.14 0.52
CA GLY A 20 5.23 5.40 1.85
C GLY A 20 6.29 5.80 2.88
N PHE A 21 7.47 5.20 2.82
CA PHE A 21 8.60 5.60 3.68
C PHE A 21 9.04 7.04 3.41
N VAL A 22 9.21 7.42 2.13
CA VAL A 22 9.59 8.79 1.74
C VAL A 22 8.50 9.79 2.13
N LEU A 23 7.23 9.48 1.83
CA LEU A 23 6.09 10.33 2.20
C LEU A 23 5.99 10.49 3.72
N GLY A 24 6.12 9.39 4.47
CA GLY A 24 6.12 9.42 5.93
C GLY A 24 7.25 10.26 6.52
N ALA A 25 8.46 10.18 5.97
CA ALA A 25 9.59 11.01 6.40
C ALA A 25 9.34 12.51 6.15
N LEU A 26 8.78 12.86 4.98
CA LEU A 26 8.38 14.22 4.66
C LEU A 26 7.24 14.70 5.55
N ARG A 27 6.26 13.83 5.83
CA ARG A 27 5.12 14.11 6.69
C ARG A 27 5.58 14.51 8.09
N VAL A 28 6.39 13.68 8.73
CA VAL A 28 6.88 13.92 10.09
C VAL A 28 7.76 15.17 10.15
N SER A 29 8.60 15.41 9.13
CA SER A 29 9.55 16.52 9.14
C SER A 29 8.91 17.89 8.83
N PHE A 30 7.91 17.94 7.94
CA PHE A 30 7.38 19.21 7.42
C PHE A 30 5.89 19.42 7.70
N LEU A 31 5.05 18.38 7.59
CA LEU A 31 3.59 18.52 7.72
C LEU A 31 3.15 18.49 9.18
N VAL A 32 3.67 17.55 9.98
CA VAL A 32 3.29 17.41 11.39
C VAL A 32 3.52 18.71 12.19
N PRO A 33 4.64 19.43 12.06
CA PRO A 33 4.83 20.69 12.77
C PRO A 33 3.86 21.80 12.37
N GLY A 34 3.36 21.79 11.13
CA GLY A 34 2.49 22.85 10.60
C GLY A 34 1.00 22.62 10.85
N ILE A 35 0.52 21.39 10.64
CA ILE A 35 -0.92 21.07 10.65
C ILE A 35 -1.31 19.97 11.65
N GLY A 36 -0.34 19.48 12.44
CA GLY A 36 -0.55 18.41 13.43
C GLY A 36 -0.62 17.01 12.82
N VAL A 37 -0.52 15.98 13.68
CA VAL A 37 -0.40 14.57 13.29
C VAL A 37 -1.59 14.09 12.47
N ARG A 38 -2.82 14.28 12.96
CA ARG A 38 -4.04 13.75 12.33
C ARG A 38 -4.25 14.28 10.91
N TYR A 39 -4.14 15.60 10.71
CA TYR A 39 -4.35 16.21 9.39
C TYR A 39 -3.21 15.87 8.43
N ALA A 40 -1.98 15.78 8.93
CA ALA A 40 -0.84 15.35 8.13
C ALA A 40 -1.01 13.91 7.61
N GLU A 41 -1.51 13.00 8.45
CA GLU A 41 -1.80 11.61 8.05
C GLU A 41 -2.91 11.54 7.01
N LEU A 42 -4.01 12.25 7.23
CA LEU A 42 -5.13 12.26 6.28
C LEU A 42 -4.73 12.89 4.94
N ALA A 43 -3.89 13.92 4.96
CA ALA A 43 -3.38 14.56 3.75
C ALA A 43 -2.49 13.61 2.92
N GLU A 44 -1.82 12.64 3.55
CA GLU A 44 -0.98 11.65 2.87
C GLU A 44 -1.80 10.56 2.16
N MET A 45 -2.99 10.23 2.67
CA MET A 45 -3.81 9.10 2.19
C MET A 45 -4.15 9.16 0.69
N PRO A 46 -4.54 10.30 0.09
CA PRO A 46 -4.77 10.39 -1.35
C PRO A 46 -3.53 10.12 -2.21
N PHE A 47 -2.34 10.53 -1.73
CA PHE A 47 -1.08 10.26 -2.40
C PHE A 47 -0.74 8.78 -2.31
N MET A 48 -0.90 8.18 -1.13
CA MET A 48 -0.70 6.74 -0.95
C MET A 48 -1.66 5.92 -1.81
N PHE A 49 -2.93 6.31 -1.91
CA PHE A 49 -3.87 5.66 -2.81
C PHE A 49 -3.41 5.74 -4.28
N SER A 50 -2.92 6.89 -4.72
CA SER A 50 -2.39 7.08 -6.07
C SER A 50 -1.18 6.17 -6.33
N VAL A 51 -0.25 6.09 -5.37
CA VAL A 51 0.91 5.19 -5.41
C VAL A 51 0.45 3.72 -5.52
N ILE A 52 -0.51 3.30 -4.72
CA ILE A 52 -1.10 1.95 -4.74
C ILE A 52 -1.64 1.62 -6.14
N VAL A 53 -2.48 2.50 -6.70
CA VAL A 53 -3.09 2.31 -8.02
C VAL A 53 -2.03 2.24 -9.11
N LEU A 54 -1.13 3.22 -9.17
CA LEU A 54 -0.08 3.30 -10.20
C LEU A 54 0.88 2.13 -10.13
N SER A 55 1.30 1.74 -8.92
CA SER A 55 2.17 0.59 -8.70
C SER A 55 1.48 -0.71 -9.12
N ALA A 56 0.21 -0.90 -8.79
CA ALA A 56 -0.56 -2.07 -9.20
C ALA A 56 -0.70 -2.16 -10.73
N ILE A 57 -0.97 -1.04 -11.41
CA ILE A 57 -1.01 -0.98 -12.88
C ILE A 57 0.36 -1.33 -13.46
N TYR A 58 1.41 -0.65 -12.98
CA TYR A 58 2.75 -0.80 -13.49
C TYR A 58 3.26 -2.22 -13.33
N VAL A 59 3.20 -2.80 -12.13
CA VAL A 59 3.70 -4.15 -11.84
C VAL A 59 2.91 -5.20 -12.62
N THR A 60 1.57 -5.12 -12.62
CA THR A 60 0.77 -6.13 -13.34
C THR A 60 0.99 -6.10 -14.84
N ARG A 61 1.28 -4.93 -15.43
CA ARG A 61 1.65 -4.79 -16.85
C ARG A 61 3.09 -5.23 -17.10
N ARG A 62 4.04 -4.75 -16.31
CA ARG A 62 5.49 -4.96 -16.50
C ARG A 62 5.90 -6.43 -16.41
N PHE A 63 5.27 -7.20 -15.53
CA PHE A 63 5.53 -8.63 -15.34
C PHE A 63 4.48 -9.52 -16.03
N ALA A 64 3.60 -8.94 -16.85
CA ALA A 64 2.52 -9.64 -17.55
C ALA A 64 1.72 -10.57 -16.63
N ILE A 65 1.37 -10.09 -15.42
CA ILE A 65 0.71 -10.90 -14.39
C ILE A 65 -0.67 -11.33 -14.91
N PRO A 66 -0.95 -12.65 -14.99
CA PRO A 66 -2.22 -13.18 -15.49
C PRO A 66 -3.41 -12.52 -14.81
N ARG A 67 -4.53 -12.39 -15.52
CA ARG A 67 -5.80 -11.88 -14.96
C ARG A 67 -6.48 -12.85 -13.99
N SER A 68 -5.82 -13.95 -13.65
CA SER A 68 -6.29 -14.90 -12.63
C SER A 68 -6.45 -14.21 -11.28
N LEU A 69 -7.64 -14.37 -10.70
CA LEU A 69 -7.99 -13.80 -9.41
C LEU A 69 -7.02 -14.26 -8.31
N SER A 70 -6.75 -15.57 -8.25
CA SER A 70 -5.89 -16.18 -7.25
C SER A 70 -4.43 -15.68 -7.35
N VAL A 71 -3.92 -15.46 -8.56
CA VAL A 71 -2.54 -14.97 -8.76
C VAL A 71 -2.41 -13.52 -8.31
N ARG A 72 -3.33 -12.64 -8.73
CA ARG A 72 -3.27 -11.20 -8.39
C ARG A 72 -3.58 -10.95 -6.92
N PHE A 73 -4.52 -11.70 -6.35
CA PHE A 73 -4.83 -11.61 -4.93
C PHE A 73 -3.69 -12.16 -4.07
N GLY A 74 -3.10 -13.31 -4.44
CA GLY A 74 -1.92 -13.83 -3.75
C GLY A 74 -0.72 -12.88 -3.82
N MET A 75 -0.54 -12.19 -4.94
CA MET A 75 0.49 -11.15 -5.10
C MET A 75 0.27 -9.98 -4.13
N GLY A 76 -0.99 -9.50 -4.03
CA GLY A 76 -1.37 -8.43 -3.12
C GLY A 76 -1.25 -8.81 -1.64
N LEU A 77 -1.66 -10.03 -1.27
CA LEU A 77 -1.52 -10.54 0.10
C LEU A 77 -0.05 -10.70 0.50
N LEU A 78 0.80 -11.22 -0.38
CA LEU A 78 2.23 -11.31 -0.13
C LEU A 78 2.82 -9.91 0.11
N ALA A 79 2.47 -8.95 -0.73
CA ALA A 79 2.93 -7.57 -0.59
C ALA A 79 2.45 -6.93 0.71
N LEU A 80 1.19 -7.18 1.11
CA LEU A 80 0.63 -6.72 2.38
C LEU A 80 1.38 -7.32 3.58
N GLY A 81 1.65 -8.62 3.57
CA GLY A 81 2.41 -9.27 4.64
C GLY A 81 3.81 -8.68 4.80
N LEU A 82 4.52 -8.47 3.68
CA LEU A 82 5.83 -7.81 3.70
C LEU A 82 5.73 -6.37 4.22
N LEU A 83 4.73 -5.61 3.78
CA LEU A 83 4.52 -4.22 4.19
C LEU A 83 4.29 -4.11 5.70
N LEU A 84 3.41 -4.94 6.26
CA LEU A 84 3.13 -4.95 7.70
C LEU A 84 4.38 -5.32 8.51
N VAL A 85 5.12 -6.35 8.08
CA VAL A 85 6.37 -6.74 8.76
C VAL A 85 7.38 -5.60 8.73
N SER A 86 7.58 -4.95 7.57
CA SER A 86 8.50 -3.82 7.46
C SER A 86 8.06 -2.60 8.27
N GLU A 87 6.77 -2.30 8.33
CA GLU A 87 6.23 -1.21 9.13
C GLU A 87 6.44 -1.45 10.64
N LEU A 88 6.17 -2.66 11.13
CA LEU A 88 6.42 -3.03 12.52
C LEU A 88 7.91 -2.96 12.87
N LEU A 89 8.78 -3.43 11.97
CA LEU A 89 10.23 -3.34 12.16
C LEU A 89 10.71 -1.89 12.21
N LEU A 90 10.18 -1.01 11.35
CA LEU A 90 10.52 0.41 11.39
C LEU A 90 10.00 1.10 12.65
N ALA A 91 8.78 0.76 13.10
CA ALA A 91 8.23 1.31 14.34
C ALA A 91 9.13 0.98 15.55
N VAL A 92 9.55 -0.28 15.67
CA VAL A 92 10.46 -0.72 16.74
C VAL A 92 11.85 -0.09 16.58
N ALA A 93 12.40 -0.02 15.36
CA ALA A 93 13.76 0.44 15.12
C ALA A 93 13.94 1.97 15.19
N LEU A 94 12.89 2.76 14.88
CA LEU A 94 12.99 4.22 14.79
C LEU A 94 12.27 4.97 15.91
N GLN A 95 11.27 4.36 16.56
CA GLN A 95 10.40 5.07 17.49
C GLN A 95 10.54 4.61 18.95
N ASP A 96 11.43 3.65 19.24
CA ASP A 96 11.65 3.04 20.57
C ASP A 96 10.35 2.64 21.32
N LEU A 97 9.26 2.43 20.56
CA LEU A 97 7.93 2.16 21.07
C LEU A 97 7.66 0.65 21.06
N SER A 98 7.05 0.16 22.13
CA SER A 98 6.56 -1.22 22.16
C SER A 98 5.40 -1.36 21.15
N LEU A 99 5.24 -2.55 20.56
CA LEU A 99 4.15 -2.82 19.60
C LEU A 99 2.76 -2.56 20.20
N ALA A 100 2.61 -2.74 21.51
CA ALA A 100 1.36 -2.47 22.22
C ALA A 100 1.06 -0.96 22.29
N ASP A 101 2.08 -0.15 22.52
CA ASP A 101 1.96 1.31 22.58
C ASP A 101 1.76 1.92 21.19
N TYR A 102 2.34 1.31 20.16
CA TYR A 102 2.11 1.70 18.76
C TYR A 102 0.64 1.51 18.35
N ILE A 103 0.01 0.41 18.76
CA ILE A 103 -1.39 0.13 18.43
C ILE A 103 -2.34 1.00 19.25
N SER A 104 -2.03 1.24 20.53
CA SER A 104 -2.90 2.00 21.45
C SER A 104 -2.86 3.52 21.20
N SER A 105 -1.75 4.04 20.66
CA SER A 105 -1.57 5.47 20.36
C SER A 105 -2.18 5.91 19.03
N ARG A 106 -2.67 4.99 18.19
CA ARG A 106 -3.26 5.35 16.89
C ARG A 106 -4.54 6.16 17.07
N ASP A 107 -4.59 7.29 16.38
CA ASP A 107 -5.80 8.08 16.25
C ASP A 107 -6.91 7.23 15.59
N PRO A 108 -8.13 7.18 16.16
CA PRO A 108 -9.20 6.32 15.65
C PRO A 108 -9.62 6.66 14.21
N VAL A 109 -9.51 7.93 13.81
CA VAL A 109 -9.94 8.38 12.49
C VAL A 109 -8.88 8.05 11.46
N SER A 110 -7.63 8.51 11.63
CA SER A 110 -6.56 8.21 10.68
C SER A 110 -6.24 6.71 10.64
N GLY A 111 -6.33 6.03 11.79
CA GLY A 111 -6.16 4.58 11.89
C GLY A 111 -7.19 3.80 11.06
N SER A 112 -8.46 4.21 11.07
CA SER A 112 -9.49 3.56 10.26
C SER A 112 -9.23 3.73 8.75
N VAL A 113 -8.81 4.92 8.32
CA VAL A 113 -8.49 5.20 6.92
C VAL A 113 -7.26 4.41 6.48
N TYR A 114 -6.26 4.30 7.33
CA TYR A 114 -5.10 3.45 7.10
C TYR A 114 -5.49 1.98 6.89
N LEU A 115 -6.39 1.41 7.71
CA LEU A 115 -6.87 0.03 7.53
C LEU A 115 -7.60 -0.16 6.20
N VAL A 116 -8.41 0.82 5.79
CA VAL A 116 -9.05 0.82 4.47
C VAL A 116 -7.99 0.85 3.37
N MET A 117 -6.92 1.65 3.50
CA MET A 117 -5.83 1.67 2.53
C MET A 117 -5.08 0.34 2.46
N LEU A 118 -4.85 -0.36 3.58
CA LEU A 118 -4.26 -1.70 3.55
C LEU A 118 -5.14 -2.70 2.81
N ALA A 119 -6.45 -2.66 3.06
CA ALA A 119 -7.41 -3.50 2.34
C ALA A 119 -7.38 -3.20 0.83
N LEU A 120 -7.41 -1.92 0.46
CA LEU A 120 -7.29 -1.47 -0.93
C LEU A 120 -5.97 -1.91 -1.55
N PHE A 121 -4.85 -1.74 -0.85
CA PHE A 121 -3.52 -2.18 -1.30
C PHE A 121 -3.50 -3.66 -1.66
N ALA A 122 -4.08 -4.51 -0.81
CA ALA A 122 -4.14 -5.95 -1.04
C ALA A 122 -5.02 -6.33 -2.24
N VAL A 123 -6.15 -5.66 -2.45
CA VAL A 123 -7.09 -5.99 -3.53
C VAL A 123 -6.80 -5.27 -4.85
N MET A 124 -6.06 -4.16 -4.84
CA MET A 124 -5.85 -3.30 -6.01
C MET A 124 -5.34 -4.06 -7.25
N PRO A 125 -4.38 -5.00 -7.16
CA PRO A 125 -3.92 -5.76 -8.32
C PRO A 125 -5.05 -6.50 -9.06
N VAL A 126 -6.10 -6.92 -8.34
CA VAL A 126 -7.30 -7.53 -8.92
C VAL A 126 -8.16 -6.49 -9.64
N LEU A 127 -8.34 -5.32 -9.02
CA LEU A 127 -9.22 -4.25 -9.52
C LEU A 127 -8.74 -3.67 -10.85
N VAL A 128 -7.45 -3.35 -10.98
CA VAL A 128 -6.91 -2.71 -12.20
C VAL A 128 -6.86 -3.63 -13.43
N GLY A 129 -7.09 -4.94 -13.25
CA GLY A 129 -7.23 -5.88 -14.37
C GLY A 129 -8.65 -5.97 -14.96
N ARG A 130 -9.67 -5.49 -14.24
CA ARG A 130 -11.09 -5.61 -14.64
C ARG A 130 -11.58 -4.45 -15.51
N SER A 131 -10.94 -3.29 -15.42
CA SER A 131 -11.44 -2.05 -16.06
C SER A 131 -11.08 -1.87 -17.54
N ALA A 132 -10.35 -2.79 -18.17
CA ALA A 132 -9.84 -2.63 -19.54
C ALA A 132 -10.63 -3.37 -20.64
N VAL A 133 -11.76 -4.03 -20.35
CA VAL A 133 -12.56 -4.76 -21.37
C VAL A 133 -14.06 -4.43 -21.25
N ARG A 134 -14.40 -3.15 -21.35
CA ARG A 134 -15.79 -2.74 -21.64
C ARG A 134 -15.89 -1.69 -22.77
N ARG A 135 -14.84 -1.52 -23.59
CA ARG A 135 -14.81 -0.48 -24.64
C ARG A 135 -14.70 -0.98 -26.08
N TYR A 136 -14.82 -2.29 -26.35
CA TYR A 136 -14.81 -2.86 -27.71
C TYR A 136 -15.72 -4.08 -27.84
N ARG A 137 -16.93 -4.01 -27.28
CA ARG A 137 -17.98 -5.01 -27.54
C ARG A 137 -19.30 -4.27 -27.71
N ASN A 138 -19.33 -3.31 -28.63
CA ASN A 138 -20.50 -2.56 -29.13
C ASN A 138 -20.08 -1.59 -30.28
N LEU A 139 -19.19 -2.03 -31.16
CA LEU A 139 -18.97 -1.41 -32.49
C LEU A 139 -18.93 -2.55 -33.51
#